data_AF-A0A7V4Y2F7-F1
#
_entry.id   AF-A0A7V4Y2F7-F1
#
_cell.length_a   1.000
_cell.length_b   1.000
_cell.length_c   1.000
_cell.angle_alpha   90.00
_cell.angle_beta   90.00
_cell.angle_gamma   90.00
#
_symmetry.space_group_name_H-M   'P 1'
#
loop_
_entity.id
_entity.type
_entity.pdbx_description
1 polymer ?
#
loop_
_entity_poly.entity_id
_entity_poly.type
_entity_poly.pdbx_seq_one_letter_code
_entity_poly.pdbx_strand_id
1 'polypeptide(L)' 'MKAYEIQKFGLEGLAMVDRPVPAPSANQVLVKMHAWSLNYRDLLTVTGRYNPRLKL' A
#
# COMPACT_ATOMS: atom_id res chain seq x y z
N MET A 1 -6.66 -3.20 -11.25
CA MET A 1 -7.18 -3.04 -9.89
C MET A 1 -6.65 -1.74 -9.33
N LYS A 2 -7.49 -0.97 -8.64
CA LYS A 2 -7.05 0.26 -7.98
C LYS A 2 -6.26 -0.08 -6.72
N ALA A 3 -5.18 0.64 -6.48
CA ALA A 3 -4.35 0.53 -5.29
C ALA A 3 -3.88 1.92 -4.84
N TYR A 4 -3.59 2.08 -3.55
CA TYR A 4 -2.87 3.25 -3.05
C TYR A 4 -1.38 2.91 -2.96
N GLU A 5 -0.54 3.75 -3.57
CA GLU A 5 0.90 3.58 -3.69
C GLU A 5 1.62 4.75 -3.03
N ILE A 6 2.69 4.45 -2.29
CA ILE A 6 3.56 5.45 -1.67
C ILE A 6 4.71 5.71 -2.66
N GLN A 7 4.60 6.77 -3.46
CA GLN A 7 5.62 7.13 -4.47
C GLN A 7 6.79 7.92 -3.86
N LYS A 8 6.51 8.62 -2.77
CA LYS A 8 7.48 9.27 -1.88
C LYS A 8 6.88 9.32 -0.47
N PHE A 9 7.71 9.47 0.55
CA PHE A 9 7.18 9.75 1.90
C PHE A 9 6.48 11.12 1.93
N GLY A 10 5.43 11.21 2.74
CA GLY A 10 4.52 12.35 2.80
C GLY A 10 3.14 12.01 2.25
N LEU A 11 2.10 12.68 2.75
CA LEU A 11 0.72 12.42 2.30
C LEU A 11 0.53 12.79 0.83
N GLU A 12 1.27 13.80 0.36
CA GLU A 12 1.32 14.23 -1.04
C GLU A 12 2.02 13.23 -1.96
N GLY A 13 2.70 12.22 -1.41
CA GLY A 13 3.27 11.10 -2.14
C GLY A 13 2.35 9.88 -2.26
N LEU A 14 1.18 9.92 -1.64
CA LEU A 14 0.19 8.85 -1.72
C LEU A 14 -0.68 9.05 -2.96
N ALA A 15 -0.59 8.13 -3.91
CA ALA A 15 -1.34 8.19 -5.16
C ALA A 15 -2.24 6.95 -5.31
N MET A 16 -3.45 7.16 -5.83
CA MET A 16 -4.27 6.05 -6.30
C MET A 16 -3.87 5.71 -7.74
N VAL A 17 -3.47 4.46 -7.95
CA VAL A 17 -2.96 3.97 -9.23
C VAL A 17 -3.76 2.74 -9.68
N ASP A 18 -3.71 2.43 -10.98
CA ASP A 18 -4.17 1.17 -11.52
C ASP A 18 -3.00 0.19 -11.69
N ARG A 19 -3.17 -1.03 -11.18
CA ARG A 19 -2.21 -2.14 -11.30
C ARG A 19 -2.87 -3.40 -11.87
N PRO A 20 -2.13 -4.30 -12.53
CA PRO A 20 -2.66 -5.62 -12.89
C PRO A 20 -3.18 -6.37 -11.66
N VAL A 21 -4.18 -7.23 -11.86
CA VAL A 21 -4.59 -8.18 -10.81
C VAL A 21 -3.47 -9.22 -10.67
N PRO A 22 -2.90 -9.44 -9.47
CA PRO A 22 -1.80 -10.38 -9.31
C PRO A 22 -2.31 -11.83 -9.45
N ALA A 23 -1.48 -12.69 -10.03
CA ALA A 23 -1.71 -14.13 -10.05
C ALA A 23 -1.05 -14.78 -8.83
N PRO A 24 -1.77 -15.54 -7.99
CA PRO A 24 -1.17 -16.22 -6.85
C PRO A 24 -0.29 -17.39 -7.30
N SER A 25 0.84 -17.58 -6.62
CA SER A 25 1.71 -18.76 -6.75
C SER A 25 1.28 -19.87 -5.78
N ALA A 26 1.98 -21.01 -5.81
CA ALA A 26 1.80 -22.07 -4.83
C ALA A 26 1.88 -21.50 -3.39
N ASN A 27 0.92 -21.90 -2.54
CA ASN A 27 0.77 -21.44 -1.15
C ASN A 27 0.41 -19.95 -0.97
N GLN A 28 -0.13 -19.29 -2.00
CA GLN A 28 -0.67 -17.93 -1.90
C GLN A 28 -2.18 -17.93 -2.14
N VAL A 29 -2.87 -16.93 -1.58
CA VAL A 29 -4.30 -16.70 -1.79
C VAL A 29 -4.49 -15.30 -2.35
N LEU A 30 -5.32 -15.18 -3.39
CA LEU A 30 -5.77 -13.90 -3.91
C LEU A 30 -7.05 -13.47 -3.18
N VAL A 31 -6.99 -12.34 -2.48
CA VAL A 31 -8.14 -11.79 -1.74
C VAL A 31 -8.72 -10.59 -2.50
N LYS A 32 -10.03 -10.61 -2.75
CA LYS A 32 -10.77 -9.47 -3.29
C LYS A 32 -11.20 -8.55 -2.15
N MET A 33 -10.44 -7.48 -1.93
CA MET A 33 -10.73 -6.50 -0.88
C MET A 33 -12.02 -5.72 -1.19
N HIS A 34 -12.95 -5.66 -0.23
CA HIS A 34 -14.17 -4.84 -0.32
C HIS A 34 -14.14 -3.62 0.62
N ALA A 35 -13.40 -3.69 1.71
CA ALA A 35 -13.26 -2.62 2.70
C ALA A 35 -11.90 -2.69 3.40
N TRP A 36 -11.47 -1.55 3.93
CA TRP A 36 -10.28 -1.39 4.76
C TRP A 36 -10.50 -0.24 5.75
N SER A 37 -9.79 -0.28 6.87
CA SER A 37 -9.72 0.83 7.83
C SER A 37 -8.35 1.49 7.75
N LEU A 38 -8.27 2.73 8.24
CA LEU A 38 -7.00 3.40 8.50
C LEU A 38 -6.63 3.21 9.96
N ASN A 39 -5.36 2.87 10.18
CA ASN A 39 -4.75 2.75 11.49
C ASN A 39 -3.70 3.86 11.64
N TYR A 40 -3.35 4.21 12.88
CA TYR A 40 -2.30 5.21 13.12
C TYR A 40 -0.94 4.81 12.51
N ARG A 41 -0.65 3.51 12.45
CA ARG A 41 0.57 3.00 11.80
C ARG A 41 0.63 3.31 10.31
N ASP A 42 -0.50 3.47 9.65
CA ASP A 42 -0.55 3.76 8.22
C ASP A 42 -0.07 5.19 7.97
N LEU A 43 -0.47 6.14 8.84
CA LEU A 43 0.07 7.49 8.85
C LEU A 43 1.59 7.50 9.09
N LEU A 44 2.07 6.71 10.06
CA LEU A 44 3.51 6.59 10.32
C LEU A 44 4.26 5.99 9.11
N THR A 45 3.64 5.06 8.39
CA THR A 45 4.24 4.41 7.21
C THR A 45 4.33 5.39 6.04
N VAL A 46 3.22 6.07 5.70
CA VAL A 46 3.17 7.04 4.61
C VAL A 46 4.10 8.23 4.86
N THR A 47 4.23 8.67 6.12
CA THR A 47 5.15 9.76 6.48
C THR A 47 6.60 9.33 6.66
N GLY A 48 6.93 8.05 6.46
CA GLY A 48 8.28 7.50 6.62
C GLY A 48 8.77 7.38 8.07
N ARG A 49 7.92 7.67 9.07
CA ARG A 49 8.27 7.60 10.50
C ARG A 49 8.27 6.18 11.06
N TYR A 50 7.52 5.25 10.43
CA TYR A 50 7.47 3.85 10.85
C TYR A 50 8.74 3.08 10.44
N ASN A 51 9.17 3.25 9.19
CA ASN A 51 10.41 2.70 8.67
C ASN A 51 11.04 3.71 7.68
N PRO A 52 11.93 4.60 8.14
CA PRO A 52 12.57 5.60 7.29
C PRO A 52 13.44 5.02 6.15
N ARG A 53 13.75 3.71 6.20
CA ARG A 53 14.56 3.00 5.19
C ARG A 53 13.73 2.07 4.30
N LEU A 54 12.39 2.20 4.33
CA LEU A 54 11.52 1.47 3.41
C LEU A 54 11.91 1.82 1.97
N LYS A 55 12.17 0.79 1.15
CA LYS A 55 12.36 0.97 -0.29
C LYS A 55 10.99 1.15 -0.93
N LEU A 56 10.78 2.30 -1.58
CA LEU A 56 9.56 2.63 -2.31
C LEU A 56 9.65 2.10 -3.75
#